data_AF-A0A402AHW5-F1
#
_entry.id   AF-A0A402AHW5-F1
#
_cell.length_a   1.000
_cell.length_b   1.000
_cell.length_c   1.000
_cell.angle_alpha   90.00
_cell.angle_beta   90.00
_cell.angle_gamma   90.00
#
_symmetry.space_group_name_H-M   'P 1'
#
loop_
_entity.id
_entity.type
_entity.pdbx_description
1 polymer ?
#
loop_
_entity_poly.entity_id
_entity_poly.type
_entity_poly.pdbx_seq_one_letter_code
_entity_poly.pdbx_strand_id
1 'polypeptide(L)'
;MLRAGTVYELFLTTAPQAAFTCADVLDLYLHRGAFETVLSDEDLEQDSDRWCSRTACGQEFWQIVNQWLWNLRLDLGQRLSPSSIRWTEFAPALASAPAQEQTAEQANEPVQKQTAEQDSEAPLYGPPRWARRSFTKGFAGSDFVLQSDGTLCCPTGHPLTVQERRPERNGTVRVVYGARMTHCRPCPLRAQCQESATTRKPRQVSAVLWPLASTPSVPAPSPPEPPAPHPVLWGDWPRCQLRRSFIRLLRTQTVTIGSPQSEEHQPVSRQDVQTRSQRAHWRLSWDERMARNARLATASSLEITIYGLPAALAQYVHSGKVPAA
;
A
#
# COMPACT_ATOMS: atom_id res chain seq x y z
N MET A 1 4.00 9.57 -18.07
CA MET A 1 3.98 10.92 -18.70
C MET A 1 4.25 10.73 -20.19
N LEU A 2 3.44 11.29 -21.10
CA LEU A 2 3.65 11.14 -22.55
C LEU A 2 4.47 12.33 -23.07
N ARG A 3 5.67 12.08 -23.60
CA ARG A 3 6.51 13.11 -24.23
C ARG A 3 6.98 12.56 -25.57
N ALA A 4 6.65 13.26 -26.66
CA ALA A 4 6.99 12.86 -28.04
C ALA A 4 6.55 11.43 -28.43
N GLY A 5 5.39 10.97 -27.94
CA GLY A 5 4.88 9.61 -28.23
C GLY A 5 5.42 8.52 -27.30
N THR A 6 6.43 8.81 -26.48
CA THR A 6 6.98 7.86 -25.51
C THR A 6 6.31 8.02 -24.15
N VAL A 7 5.89 6.90 -23.57
CA VAL A 7 5.39 6.83 -22.19
C VAL A 7 6.58 6.63 -21.26
N TYR A 8 6.78 7.60 -20.37
CA TYR A 8 7.74 7.48 -19.27
C TYR A 8 7.00 7.08 -18.00
N GLU A 9 7.45 6.00 -17.38
CA GLU A 9 7.06 5.57 -16.04
C GLU A 9 8.16 5.94 -15.05
N LEU A 10 7.77 6.43 -13.88
CA LEU A 10 8.68 6.80 -12.81
C LEU A 10 8.61 5.74 -11.72
N PHE A 11 9.72 5.06 -11.50
CA PHE A 11 9.89 4.11 -10.41
C PHE A 11 10.51 4.81 -9.21
N LEU A 12 9.84 4.72 -8.06
CA LEU A 12 10.33 5.21 -6.78
C LEU A 12 10.68 4.01 -5.92
N THR A 13 11.88 3.98 -5.36
CA THR A 13 12.33 2.89 -4.50
C THR A 13 12.95 3.42 -3.22
N THR A 14 12.79 2.68 -2.13
CA THR A 14 13.55 2.87 -0.88
C THR A 14 14.78 1.97 -0.84
N ALA A 15 15.03 1.19 -1.89
CA ALA A 15 16.21 0.36 -2.01
C ALA A 15 17.47 1.26 -1.94
N PRO A 16 18.49 0.88 -1.17
CA PRO A 16 19.71 1.66 -1.06
C PRO A 16 20.44 1.67 -2.40
N GLN A 17 20.76 2.88 -2.88
CA GLN A 17 21.42 3.09 -4.17
C GLN A 17 22.76 2.33 -4.29
N ALA A 18 23.46 2.15 -3.17
CA ALA A 18 24.72 1.41 -3.11
C ALA A 18 24.58 -0.11 -3.36
N ALA A 19 23.36 -0.67 -3.26
CA ALA A 19 23.14 -2.12 -3.42
C ALA A 19 22.25 -2.48 -4.61
N PHE A 20 21.55 -1.51 -5.22
CA PHE A 20 20.63 -1.74 -6.32
C PHE A 20 20.86 -0.73 -7.43
N THR A 21 21.13 -1.24 -8.63
CA THR A 21 21.16 -0.43 -9.84
C THR A 21 19.74 -0.05 -10.29
N CYS A 22 19.62 0.94 -11.17
CA CYS A 22 18.32 1.26 -11.78
C CYS A 22 17.73 0.07 -12.54
N ALA A 23 18.56 -0.80 -13.12
CA ALA A 23 18.13 -2.02 -13.78
C ALA A 23 17.56 -3.01 -12.77
N ASP A 24 18.24 -3.25 -11.63
CA ASP A 24 17.74 -4.15 -10.59
C ASP A 24 16.39 -3.69 -10.02
N VAL A 25 16.21 -2.38 -9.86
CA VAL A 25 14.94 -1.80 -9.40
C VAL A 25 13.82 -1.99 -10.44
N LEU A 26 14.15 -1.81 -11.72
CA LEU A 26 13.20 -2.04 -12.81
C LEU A 26 12.84 -3.52 -12.91
N ASP A 27 13.83 -4.41 -12.85
CA ASP A 27 13.62 -5.86 -12.87
C ASP A 27 12.82 -6.31 -11.66
N LEU A 28 13.04 -5.75 -10.46
CA LEU A 28 12.23 -6.03 -9.28
C LEU A 28 10.77 -5.60 -9.47
N TYR A 29 10.55 -4.47 -10.14
CA TYR A 29 9.20 -4.04 -10.50
C TYR A 29 8.57 -4.95 -11.56
N LEU A 30 9.29 -5.31 -12.63
CA LEU A 30 8.77 -6.13 -13.73
C LEU A 30 8.53 -7.58 -13.29
N HIS A 31 9.41 -8.15 -12.47
CA HIS A 31 9.24 -9.48 -11.89
C HIS A 31 8.15 -9.57 -10.83
N ARG A 32 7.60 -8.44 -10.37
CA ARG A 32 6.34 -8.43 -9.59
C ARG A 32 5.22 -9.19 -10.30
N GLY A 33 5.17 -9.13 -11.64
CA GLY A 33 4.20 -9.88 -12.45
C GLY A 33 4.40 -11.40 -12.40
N ALA A 34 5.64 -11.88 -12.27
CA ALA A 34 5.91 -13.32 -12.10
C ALA A 34 5.45 -13.83 -10.73
N PHE A 35 5.43 -12.96 -9.71
CA PHE A 35 4.82 -13.26 -8.42
C PHE A 35 3.29 -13.29 -8.49
N GLU A 36 2.63 -12.66 -9.46
CA GLU A 36 1.16 -12.67 -9.55
C GLU A 36 0.61 -14.08 -9.76
N THR A 37 1.31 -14.95 -10.50
CA THR A 37 0.89 -16.35 -10.65
C THR A 37 1.02 -17.12 -9.33
N VAL A 38 2.13 -16.92 -8.61
CA VAL A 38 2.33 -17.53 -7.28
C VAL A 38 1.30 -16.99 -6.29
N LEU A 39 1.07 -15.67 -6.28
CA LEU A 39 0.08 -15.02 -5.44
C LEU A 39 -1.35 -15.44 -5.82
N SER A 40 -1.64 -15.69 -7.09
CA SER A 40 -2.94 -16.19 -7.54
C SER A 40 -3.19 -17.63 -7.05
N ASP A 41 -2.18 -18.50 -7.10
CA ASP A 41 -2.25 -19.83 -6.47
C ASP A 41 -2.44 -19.73 -4.94
N GLU A 42 -1.86 -18.69 -4.34
CA GLU A 42 -2.03 -18.39 -2.92
C GLU A 42 -3.46 -17.91 -2.59
N ASP A 43 -4.02 -16.99 -3.38
CA ASP A 43 -5.38 -16.47 -3.22
C ASP A 43 -6.44 -17.58 -3.40
N LEU A 44 -6.24 -18.49 -4.36
CA LEU A 44 -7.10 -19.66 -4.56
C LEU A 44 -7.14 -20.60 -3.35
N GLU A 45 -6.04 -20.71 -2.59
CA GLU A 45 -5.98 -21.55 -1.40
C GLU A 45 -6.66 -20.90 -0.18
N GLN A 46 -6.75 -19.56 -0.13
CA GLN A 46 -7.51 -18.84 0.90
C GLN A 46 -9.02 -18.85 0.63
N ASP A 47 -9.44 -18.79 -0.65
CA ASP A 47 -10.85 -18.67 -1.05
C ASP A 47 -11.57 -17.54 -0.30
N SER A 48 -10.83 -16.48 0.02
CA SER A 48 -11.27 -15.34 0.84
C SER A 48 -12.33 -14.48 0.14
N ASP A 49 -12.47 -14.64 -1.17
CA ASP A 49 -13.49 -13.99 -2.01
C ASP A 49 -14.87 -14.64 -1.92
N ARG A 50 -15.04 -15.76 -1.20
CA ARG A 50 -16.38 -16.22 -0.83
C ARG A 50 -16.99 -15.22 0.13
N TRP A 51 -18.08 -14.57 -0.29
CA TRP A 51 -18.74 -13.55 0.51
C TRP A 51 -19.27 -14.12 1.83
N CYS A 52 -18.46 -14.04 2.87
CA CYS A 52 -18.82 -14.42 4.23
C CYS A 52 -19.60 -13.29 4.95
N SER A 53 -19.64 -12.09 4.37
CA SER A 53 -20.45 -10.95 4.82
C SER A 53 -21.03 -10.17 3.65
N ARG A 54 -22.15 -9.46 3.86
CA ARG A 54 -22.72 -8.52 2.88
C ARG A 54 -22.35 -7.06 3.16
N THR A 55 -21.47 -6.81 4.13
CA THR A 55 -20.99 -5.47 4.51
C THR A 55 -19.50 -5.34 4.22
N ALA A 56 -19.05 -4.14 3.84
CA ALA A 56 -17.63 -3.86 3.58
C ALA A 56 -16.75 -4.19 4.80
N CYS A 57 -17.13 -3.72 5.99
CA CYS A 57 -16.41 -4.02 7.23
C CYS A 57 -16.36 -5.52 7.57
N GLY A 58 -17.41 -6.27 7.26
CA GLY A 58 -17.41 -7.71 7.48
C GLY A 58 -16.53 -8.46 6.49
N GLN A 59 -16.42 -7.96 5.25
CA GLN A 59 -15.49 -8.51 4.26
C GLN A 59 -14.04 -8.25 4.66
N GLU A 60 -13.71 -7.01 5.06
CA GLU A 60 -12.38 -6.66 5.56
C GLU A 60 -12.00 -7.52 6.78
N PHE A 61 -12.92 -7.71 7.74
CA PHE A 61 -12.69 -8.58 8.89
C PHE A 61 -12.37 -10.03 8.46
N TRP A 62 -13.15 -10.59 7.54
CA TRP A 62 -12.90 -11.95 7.04
C TRP A 62 -11.58 -12.08 6.28
N GLN A 63 -11.18 -11.07 5.51
CA GLN A 63 -9.88 -11.03 4.86
C GLN A 63 -8.75 -11.05 5.89
N ILE A 64 -8.85 -10.26 6.97
CA ILE A 64 -7.86 -10.24 8.06
C ILE A 64 -7.75 -11.63 8.72
N VAL A 65 -8.90 -12.25 9.03
CA VAL A 65 -8.92 -13.59 9.65
C VAL A 65 -8.30 -14.64 8.73
N ASN A 66 -8.62 -14.62 7.44
CA ASN A 66 -8.04 -15.55 6.47
C ASN A 66 -6.53 -15.37 6.33
N GLN A 67 -6.05 -14.12 6.26
CA GLN A 67 -4.62 -13.83 6.22
C GLN A 67 -3.90 -14.24 7.51
N TRP A 68 -4.56 -14.12 8.66
CA TRP A 68 -4.02 -14.61 9.93
C TRP A 68 -3.92 -16.13 9.97
N LEU A 69 -4.99 -16.84 9.62
CA LEU A 69 -5.01 -18.31 9.52
C LEU A 69 -3.96 -18.82 8.53
N TRP A 70 -3.75 -18.09 7.44
CA TRP A 70 -2.71 -18.38 6.46
C TRP A 70 -1.30 -18.34 7.06
N ASN A 71 -0.97 -17.24 7.75
CA ASN A 71 0.32 -17.08 8.41
C ASN A 71 0.53 -18.13 9.50
N LEU A 72 -0.54 -18.46 10.25
CA LEU A 72 -0.51 -19.52 11.25
C LEU A 72 -0.21 -20.89 10.63
N ARG A 73 -0.85 -21.24 9.51
CA ARG A 73 -0.57 -22.51 8.80
C ARG A 73 0.88 -22.58 8.32
N LEU A 74 1.46 -21.45 7.90
CA LEU A 74 2.86 -21.39 7.50
C LEU A 74 3.81 -21.64 8.67
N ASP A 75 3.63 -20.96 9.80
CA ASP A 75 4.46 -21.18 11.00
C ASP A 75 4.34 -22.62 11.50
N LEU A 76 3.12 -23.14 11.64
CA LEU A 76 2.90 -24.51 12.09
C LEU A 76 3.43 -25.54 11.09
N GLY A 77 3.31 -25.28 9.79
CA GLY A 77 3.90 -26.12 8.73
C GLY A 77 5.42 -26.14 8.79
N GLN A 78 6.06 -24.98 9.02
CA GLN A 78 7.51 -24.87 9.17
C GLN A 78 8.01 -25.59 10.43
N ARG A 79 7.26 -25.56 11.53
CA ARG A 79 7.59 -26.33 12.75
C ARG A 79 7.45 -27.82 12.54
N LEU A 80 6.41 -28.23 11.80
CA LEU A 80 6.15 -29.63 11.47
C LEU A 80 7.21 -30.21 10.53
N SER A 81 7.66 -29.41 9.55
CA SER A 81 8.63 -29.82 8.55
C SER A 81 9.61 -28.67 8.30
N PRO A 82 10.63 -28.53 9.17
CA PRO A 82 11.62 -27.46 9.04
C PRO A 82 12.27 -27.49 7.66
N SER A 83 12.14 -26.37 6.95
CA SER A 83 12.78 -26.15 5.65
C SER A 83 13.76 -24.99 5.73
N SER A 84 14.93 -25.13 5.11
CA SER A 84 15.84 -24.00 4.95
C SER A 84 15.22 -22.96 4.02
N ILE A 85 15.56 -21.69 4.25
CA ILE A 85 15.28 -20.64 3.26
C ILE A 85 15.97 -21.04 1.95
N ARG A 86 15.22 -21.02 0.85
CA ARG A 86 15.77 -21.18 -0.49
C ARG A 86 16.25 -19.82 -0.95
N TRP A 87 17.48 -19.77 -1.41
CA TRP A 87 18.08 -18.55 -1.95
C TRP A 87 18.16 -18.67 -3.46
N THR A 88 17.64 -17.66 -4.14
CA THR A 88 17.73 -17.53 -5.60
C THR A 88 18.52 -16.26 -5.89
N GLU A 89 19.53 -16.36 -6.74
CA GLU A 89 20.23 -15.18 -7.23
C GLU A 89 19.27 -14.37 -8.10
N PHE A 90 19.00 -13.14 -7.68
CA PHE A 90 18.11 -12.21 -8.38
C PHE A 90 18.90 -11.33 -9.35
N ALA A 91 20.05 -10.82 -8.92
CA ALA A 91 20.97 -10.07 -9.77
C ALA A 91 22.42 -10.43 -9.43
N PRO A 92 23.30 -10.59 -10.44
CA PRO A 92 24.69 -10.93 -10.21
C PRO A 92 25.46 -9.76 -9.60
N ALA A 93 26.56 -10.08 -8.89
CA ALA A 93 27.52 -9.07 -8.51
C ALA A 93 28.14 -8.45 -9.77
N LEU A 94 28.16 -7.11 -9.85
CA LEU A 94 28.87 -6.43 -10.91
C LEU A 94 30.35 -6.42 -10.54
N ALA A 95 31.15 -7.24 -11.23
CA ALA A 95 32.59 -7.23 -11.05
C ALA A 95 33.13 -5.84 -11.41
N SER A 96 33.90 -5.23 -10.50
CA SER A 96 34.70 -4.04 -10.81
C SER A 96 35.65 -4.40 -11.95
N ALA A 97 35.43 -3.82 -13.13
CA ALA A 97 36.40 -3.91 -14.20
C ALA A 97 37.76 -3.39 -13.69
N PRO A 98 38.89 -4.03 -14.01
CA PRO A 98 40.19 -3.56 -13.58
C PRO A 98 40.41 -2.14 -14.10
N ALA A 99 40.68 -1.21 -13.18
CA ALA A 99 40.95 0.18 -13.47
C ALA A 99 42.09 0.28 -14.49
N GLN A 100 41.81 0.86 -15.66
CA GLN A 100 42.88 1.34 -16.52
C GLN A 100 43.58 2.48 -15.79
N GLU A 101 44.86 2.29 -15.49
CA GLU A 101 45.78 3.30 -15.01
C GLU A 101 45.73 4.52 -15.94
N GLN A 102 45.12 5.62 -15.49
CA GLN A 102 45.33 6.93 -16.08
C GLN A 102 46.36 7.67 -15.24
N THR A 103 47.53 7.79 -15.86
CA THR A 103 48.69 8.55 -15.41
C THR A 103 48.31 9.98 -15.03
N ALA A 104 48.76 10.39 -13.85
CA ALA A 104 48.67 11.74 -13.36
C ALA A 104 49.51 12.70 -14.21
N GLU A 105 48.96 13.86 -14.56
CA GLU A 105 49.75 15.06 -14.81
C GLU A 105 49.05 16.28 -14.19
N GLN A 106 49.80 16.93 -13.31
CA GLN A 106 49.40 18.05 -12.47
C GLN A 106 49.46 19.38 -13.23
N ALA A 107 48.56 20.31 -12.90
CA ALA A 107 48.87 21.73 -12.92
C ALA A 107 48.05 22.45 -11.83
N ASN A 108 48.74 22.82 -10.75
CA ASN A 108 48.30 23.75 -9.71
C ASN A 108 48.27 25.18 -10.25
N GLU A 109 47.27 25.98 -9.90
CA GLU A 109 47.43 27.42 -9.60
C GLU A 109 46.23 27.99 -8.80
N PRO A 110 46.41 29.12 -8.09
CA PRO A 110 45.92 29.22 -6.71
C PRO A 110 44.58 29.94 -6.51
N VAL A 111 44.04 29.64 -5.34
CA VAL A 111 42.92 30.21 -4.60
C VAL A 111 42.82 31.73 -4.68
N GLN A 112 41.66 32.23 -5.14
CA GLN A 112 41.15 33.56 -4.78
C GLN A 112 39.93 33.42 -3.87
N LYS A 113 40.07 33.91 -2.63
CA LYS A 113 38.99 34.24 -1.71
C LYS A 113 38.13 35.34 -2.32
N GLN A 114 36.84 35.08 -2.49
CA GLN A 114 35.83 36.14 -2.51
C GLN A 114 34.72 35.79 -1.53
N THR A 115 34.74 36.54 -0.43
CA THR A 115 33.62 36.84 0.44
C THR A 115 32.56 37.57 -0.39
N ALA A 116 31.33 37.06 -0.44
CA ALA A 116 30.20 37.83 -0.95
C ALA A 116 28.94 37.46 -0.15
N GLU A 117 28.28 38.51 0.30
CA GLU A 117 27.12 38.55 1.17
C GLU A 117 25.96 37.70 0.62
N GLN A 118 25.37 36.88 1.50
CA GLN A 118 24.08 36.23 1.27
C GLN A 118 22.97 37.26 1.46
N ASP A 119 22.65 37.99 0.38
CA ASP A 119 21.31 38.52 0.22
C ASP A 119 20.37 37.36 -0.16
N SER A 120 19.30 37.25 0.60
CA SER A 120 18.28 36.22 0.46
C SER A 120 17.40 36.50 -0.76
N GLU A 121 17.93 36.18 -1.95
CA GLU A 121 17.16 36.23 -3.19
C GLU A 121 16.13 35.08 -3.18
N ALA A 122 14.84 35.43 -3.06
CA ALA A 122 13.76 34.46 -3.15
C ALA A 122 13.86 33.71 -4.50
N PRO A 123 13.75 32.37 -4.52
CA PRO A 123 13.92 31.60 -5.75
C PRO A 123 12.96 32.10 -6.83
N LEU A 124 13.51 32.50 -7.99
CA LEU A 124 12.72 32.88 -9.15
C LEU A 124 12.04 31.61 -9.68
N TYR A 125 10.71 31.59 -9.76
CA TYR A 125 9.96 30.44 -10.27
C TYR A 125 9.56 30.64 -11.74
N GLY A 126 9.53 29.54 -12.48
CA GLY A 126 9.16 29.48 -13.88
C GLY A 126 7.64 29.49 -14.09
N PRO A 127 7.18 29.46 -15.35
CA PRO A 127 5.76 29.55 -15.67
C PRO A 127 4.95 28.39 -15.05
N PRO A 128 3.70 28.63 -14.63
CA PRO A 128 2.86 27.62 -13.98
C PRO A 128 2.55 26.44 -14.90
N ARG A 129 2.76 25.23 -14.37
CA ARG A 129 2.25 23.99 -14.98
C ARG A 129 0.93 23.59 -14.33
N TRP A 130 -0.15 23.65 -15.12
CA TRP A 130 -1.50 23.37 -14.67
C TRP A 130 -1.75 21.88 -14.40
N ALA A 131 -2.51 21.58 -13.35
CA ALA A 131 -3.02 20.23 -13.13
C ALA A 131 -3.93 19.79 -14.28
N ARG A 132 -3.97 18.47 -14.52
CA ARG A 132 -4.82 17.87 -15.55
C ARG A 132 -6.31 18.13 -15.28
N ARG A 133 -7.12 18.02 -16.33
CA ARG A 133 -8.58 18.14 -16.25
C ARG A 133 -9.11 17.21 -15.16
N SER A 134 -9.97 17.75 -14.30
CA SER A 134 -10.61 16.97 -13.23
C SER A 134 -11.63 15.97 -13.77
N PHE A 135 -12.16 16.18 -14.98
CA PHE A 135 -13.06 15.26 -15.69
C PHE A 135 -13.13 15.57 -17.20
N THR A 136 -13.66 14.65 -18.00
CA THR A 136 -13.52 14.56 -19.48
C THR A 136 -14.07 15.75 -20.27
N LYS A 137 -15.01 16.53 -19.70
CA LYS A 137 -15.67 17.65 -20.39
C LYS A 137 -15.46 19.02 -19.71
N GLY A 138 -14.69 19.07 -18.63
CA GLY A 138 -14.48 20.28 -17.86
C GLY A 138 -13.40 21.20 -18.40
N PHE A 139 -13.43 22.46 -17.96
CA PHE A 139 -12.32 23.40 -18.17
C PHE A 139 -11.05 22.87 -17.49
N ALA A 140 -9.94 22.88 -18.22
CA ALA A 140 -8.60 22.60 -17.72
C ALA A 140 -8.07 23.79 -16.91
N GLY A 141 -6.99 23.60 -16.15
CA GLY A 141 -6.35 24.72 -15.46
C GLY A 141 -5.79 25.77 -16.43
N SER A 142 -5.41 25.36 -17.65
CA SER A 142 -4.95 26.26 -18.72
C SER A 142 -6.03 27.21 -19.26
N ASP A 143 -7.30 26.92 -19.00
CA ASP A 143 -8.41 27.78 -19.43
C ASP A 143 -8.62 28.97 -18.46
N PHE A 144 -7.81 29.04 -17.40
CA PHE A 144 -7.80 30.13 -16.43
C PHE A 144 -6.55 30.99 -16.67
N VAL A 145 -6.76 32.27 -16.97
CA VAL A 145 -5.68 33.17 -17.41
C VAL A 145 -5.02 33.81 -16.19
N LEU A 146 -3.71 33.60 -16.04
CA LEU A 146 -2.91 34.26 -15.00
C LEU A 146 -2.85 35.76 -15.26
N GLN A 147 -3.24 36.55 -14.26
CA GLN A 147 -3.22 38.00 -14.29
C GLN A 147 -1.89 38.55 -13.76
N SER A 148 -1.60 39.81 -14.06
CA SER A 148 -0.37 40.50 -13.61
C SER A 148 -0.28 40.64 -12.09
N ASP A 149 -1.41 40.68 -11.39
CA ASP A 149 -1.50 40.72 -9.93
C ASP A 149 -1.30 39.35 -9.26
N GLY A 150 -1.03 38.31 -10.05
CA GLY A 150 -0.84 36.94 -9.58
C GLY A 150 -2.13 36.18 -9.28
N THR A 151 -3.31 36.73 -9.57
CA THR A 151 -4.59 36.02 -9.53
C THR A 151 -4.86 35.27 -10.83
N LEU A 152 -5.87 34.38 -10.82
CA LEU A 152 -6.37 33.75 -12.04
C LEU A 152 -7.73 34.29 -12.43
N CYS A 153 -7.99 34.41 -13.72
CA CYS A 153 -9.29 34.78 -14.26
C CYS A 153 -9.95 33.57 -14.93
N CYS A 154 -11.21 33.26 -14.58
CA CYS A 154 -11.95 32.19 -15.23
C CYS A 154 -12.46 32.59 -16.63
N PRO A 155 -12.95 31.65 -17.47
CA PRO A 155 -13.50 31.97 -18.79
C PRO A 155 -14.65 32.98 -18.80
N THR A 156 -15.31 33.22 -17.66
CA THR A 156 -16.39 34.21 -17.49
C THR A 156 -15.91 35.53 -16.89
N GLY A 157 -14.60 35.71 -16.72
CA GLY A 157 -14.02 36.97 -16.22
C GLY A 157 -13.96 37.11 -14.69
N HIS A 158 -14.32 36.07 -13.92
CA HIS A 158 -14.27 36.14 -12.45
C HIS A 158 -12.90 35.75 -11.89
N PRO A 159 -12.41 36.46 -10.85
CA PRO A 159 -11.11 36.21 -10.27
C PRO A 159 -11.11 34.99 -9.32
N LEU A 160 -9.98 34.30 -9.29
CA LEU A 160 -9.59 33.25 -8.37
C LEU A 160 -8.32 33.70 -7.66
N THR A 161 -8.38 33.75 -6.33
CA THR A 161 -7.25 34.18 -5.50
C THR A 161 -6.45 32.98 -5.03
N VAL A 162 -5.16 33.18 -4.75
CA VAL A 162 -4.33 32.16 -4.10
C VAL A 162 -4.93 31.84 -2.73
N GLN A 163 -5.26 30.57 -2.51
CA GLN A 163 -5.71 30.06 -1.22
C GLN A 163 -4.57 29.39 -0.46
N GLU A 164 -3.61 28.80 -1.18
CA GLU A 164 -2.57 28.00 -0.57
C GLU A 164 -1.31 27.95 -1.44
N ARG A 165 -0.14 27.97 -0.78
CA ARG A 165 1.17 27.71 -1.38
C ARG A 165 1.86 26.63 -0.55
N ARG A 166 2.12 25.46 -1.15
CA ARG A 166 2.82 24.34 -0.51
C ARG A 166 4.17 24.11 -1.17
N PRO A 167 5.29 24.29 -0.46
CA PRO A 167 6.58 23.82 -0.95
C PRO A 167 6.61 22.28 -0.96
N GLU A 168 7.12 21.70 -2.03
CA GLU A 168 7.35 20.25 -2.18
C GLU A 168 8.84 19.93 -2.00
N ARG A 169 9.17 18.67 -1.65
CA ARG A 169 10.54 18.24 -1.32
C ARG A 169 11.55 18.40 -2.48
N ASN A 170 11.07 18.49 -3.71
CA ASN A 170 11.87 18.68 -4.92
C ASN A 170 12.14 20.17 -5.23
N GLY A 171 11.81 21.09 -4.31
CA GLY A 171 11.96 22.54 -4.50
C GLY A 171 10.84 23.19 -5.32
N THR A 172 9.87 22.43 -5.84
CA THR A 172 8.71 23.01 -6.51
C THR A 172 7.71 23.57 -5.51
N VAL A 173 6.88 24.52 -5.97
CA VAL A 173 5.78 25.08 -5.16
C VAL A 173 4.45 24.80 -5.84
N ARG A 174 3.57 24.12 -5.13
CA ARG A 174 2.17 23.96 -5.55
C ARG A 174 1.35 25.14 -5.06
N VAL A 175 0.72 25.84 -5.99
CA VAL A 175 -0.18 26.96 -5.72
C VAL A 175 -1.61 26.54 -6.03
N VAL A 176 -2.51 26.73 -5.07
CA VAL A 176 -3.95 26.47 -5.23
C VAL A 176 -4.68 27.80 -5.31
N TYR A 177 -5.44 27.98 -6.37
CA TYR A 177 -6.29 29.14 -6.64
C TYR A 177 -7.74 28.74 -6.43
N GLY A 178 -8.51 29.56 -5.72
CA GLY A 178 -9.92 29.30 -5.46
C GLY A 178 -10.82 30.46 -5.87
N ALA A 179 -11.93 30.12 -6.52
CA ALA A 179 -12.99 31.06 -6.80
C ALA A 179 -13.82 31.37 -5.54
N ARG A 180 -14.52 32.50 -5.54
CA ARG A 180 -15.57 32.75 -4.55
C ARG A 180 -16.85 32.02 -4.95
N MET A 181 -17.54 31.44 -3.96
CA MET A 181 -18.81 30.73 -4.20
C MET A 181 -19.87 31.65 -4.82
N THR A 182 -19.88 32.93 -4.45
CA THR A 182 -20.79 33.95 -4.98
C THR A 182 -20.64 34.17 -6.49
N HIS A 183 -19.46 33.91 -7.06
CA HIS A 183 -19.22 33.97 -8.50
C HIS A 183 -19.58 32.65 -9.19
N CYS A 184 -19.32 31.51 -8.54
CA CYS A 184 -19.58 30.19 -9.13
C CYS A 184 -21.08 29.84 -9.16
N ARG A 185 -21.85 30.18 -8.11
CA ARG A 185 -23.25 29.76 -7.96
C ARG A 185 -24.18 30.26 -9.07
N PRO A 186 -24.13 31.55 -9.50
CA PRO A 186 -24.95 32.06 -10.60
C PRO A 186 -24.31 31.89 -11.99
N CYS A 187 -23.10 31.33 -12.09
CA CYS A 187 -22.36 31.29 -13.36
C CYS A 187 -23.04 30.38 -14.39
N PRO A 188 -23.26 30.84 -15.64
CA PRO A 188 -23.89 30.03 -16.69
C PRO A 188 -23.03 28.83 -17.10
N LEU A 189 -21.71 28.92 -16.92
CA LEU A 189 -20.75 27.85 -17.23
C LEU A 189 -20.52 26.89 -16.06
N ARG A 190 -21.31 26.99 -14.97
CA ARG A 190 -21.07 26.22 -13.73
C ARG A 190 -21.06 24.71 -13.97
N ALA A 191 -22.01 24.17 -14.74
CA ALA A 191 -22.08 22.72 -15.00
C ALA A 191 -20.89 22.19 -15.82
N GLN A 192 -20.26 23.04 -16.62
CA GLN A 192 -19.03 22.69 -17.35
C GLN A 192 -17.78 22.93 -16.48
N CYS A 193 -17.81 23.89 -15.57
CA CYS A 193 -16.68 24.24 -14.70
C CYS A 193 -16.59 23.31 -13.47
N GLN A 194 -17.72 22.84 -12.96
CA GLN A 194 -17.85 21.95 -11.82
C GLN A 194 -18.51 20.65 -12.31
N GLU A 195 -17.88 19.51 -12.04
CA GLU A 195 -18.36 18.18 -12.46
C GLU A 195 -19.82 17.91 -12.03
N SER A 196 -20.26 18.54 -10.94
CA SER A 196 -21.64 18.51 -10.48
C SER A 196 -22.17 19.90 -10.13
N ALA A 197 -23.37 20.22 -10.60
CA ALA A 197 -24.09 21.44 -10.25
C ALA A 197 -24.51 21.49 -8.76
N THR A 198 -24.46 20.37 -8.04
CA THR A 198 -24.80 20.27 -6.61
C THR A 198 -23.61 20.49 -5.68
N THR A 199 -22.39 20.64 -6.21
CA THR A 199 -21.22 20.84 -5.35
C THR A 199 -21.33 22.13 -4.54
N ARG A 200 -21.05 22.00 -3.23
CA ARG A 200 -20.97 23.12 -2.28
C ARG A 200 -19.59 23.77 -2.22
N LYS A 201 -18.61 23.27 -2.97
CA LYS A 201 -17.25 23.84 -3.01
C LYS A 201 -17.07 24.70 -4.27
N PRO A 202 -16.44 25.89 -4.15
CA PRO A 202 -16.17 26.71 -5.33
C PRO A 202 -15.13 26.03 -6.22
N ARG A 203 -14.98 26.50 -7.47
CA ARG A 203 -13.95 25.98 -8.36
C ARG A 203 -12.56 26.23 -7.75
N GLN A 204 -11.72 25.20 -7.77
CA GLN A 204 -10.30 25.30 -7.46
C GLN A 204 -9.46 24.88 -8.66
N VAL A 205 -8.32 25.55 -8.83
CA VAL A 205 -7.34 25.29 -9.87
C VAL A 205 -5.98 25.21 -9.19
N SER A 206 -5.18 24.18 -9.51
CA SER A 206 -3.82 24.07 -9.00
C SER A 206 -2.79 24.18 -10.11
N ALA A 207 -1.70 24.88 -9.81
CA ALA A 207 -0.50 24.97 -10.62
C ALA A 207 0.72 24.51 -9.81
N VAL A 208 1.69 23.93 -10.50
CA VAL A 208 3.02 23.66 -9.95
C VAL A 208 3.99 24.64 -10.58
N LEU A 209 4.64 25.43 -9.74
CA LEU A 209 5.73 26.32 -10.07
C LEU A 209 7.05 25.59 -9.88
N TRP A 210 7.89 25.61 -10.91
CA TRP A 210 9.22 25.00 -10.88
C TRP A 210 10.24 26.10 -10.66
N PRO A 211 11.26 25.92 -9.81
CA PRO A 211 12.35 26.88 -9.74
C PRO A 211 12.94 27.09 -11.14
N LEU A 212 13.08 28.34 -11.57
CA LEU A 212 14.02 28.63 -12.64
C LEU A 212 15.38 28.33 -12.04
N ALA A 213 16.05 27.31 -12.57
CA ALA A 213 17.38 27.00 -12.12
C ALA A 213 18.21 28.28 -12.27
N SER A 214 18.64 28.88 -11.16
CA SER A 214 19.93 29.55 -11.14
C SER A 214 20.87 28.57 -11.82
N THR A 215 21.47 28.97 -12.94
CA THR A 215 22.30 28.17 -13.83
C THR A 215 22.90 27.00 -13.06
N PRO A 216 22.48 25.74 -13.31
CA PRO A 216 22.97 24.66 -12.51
C PRO A 216 24.49 24.67 -12.66
N SER A 217 25.21 24.97 -11.58
CA SER A 217 26.49 24.31 -11.40
C SER A 217 26.11 22.85 -11.49
N VAL A 218 26.39 22.25 -12.65
CA VAL A 218 26.36 20.80 -12.79
C VAL A 218 27.15 20.32 -11.59
N PRO A 219 26.53 19.67 -10.58
CA PRO A 219 27.34 18.99 -9.59
C PRO A 219 28.20 18.07 -10.45
N ALA A 220 29.52 18.26 -10.37
CA ALA A 220 30.47 17.41 -11.06
C ALA A 220 29.94 15.97 -10.93
N PRO A 221 29.83 15.21 -12.05
CA PRO A 221 29.26 13.88 -12.00
C PRO A 221 29.87 13.17 -10.80
N SER A 222 29.03 12.78 -9.84
CA SER A 222 29.47 12.00 -8.70
C SER A 222 30.34 10.89 -9.29
N PRO A 223 31.56 10.66 -8.78
CA PRO A 223 32.39 9.57 -9.28
C PRO A 223 31.51 8.31 -9.32
N PRO A 224 31.56 7.52 -10.40
CA PRO A 224 30.73 6.32 -10.51
C PRO A 224 30.89 5.51 -9.23
N GLU A 225 29.79 5.37 -8.48
CA GLU A 225 29.81 4.56 -7.26
C GLU A 225 30.31 3.16 -7.65
N PRO A 226 31.17 2.55 -6.84
CA PRO A 226 31.71 1.25 -7.14
C PRO A 226 30.55 0.26 -7.32
N PRO A 227 30.64 -0.65 -8.30
CA PRO A 227 29.59 -1.63 -8.54
C PRO A 227 29.34 -2.45 -7.27
N ALA A 228 28.07 -2.84 -7.06
CA ALA A 228 27.68 -3.63 -5.91
C ALA A 228 28.54 -4.92 -5.85
N PRO A 229 29.35 -5.13 -4.79
CA PRO A 229 30.34 -6.21 -4.75
C PRO A 229 29.73 -7.59 -4.49
N HIS A 230 28.41 -7.65 -4.27
CA HIS A 230 27.70 -8.86 -3.87
C HIS A 230 26.42 -9.02 -4.70
N PRO A 231 26.03 -10.27 -5.02
CA PRO A 231 24.79 -10.52 -5.73
C PRO A 231 23.59 -10.16 -4.85
N VAL A 232 22.50 -9.72 -5.50
CA VAL A 232 21.20 -9.58 -4.85
C VAL A 232 20.59 -10.97 -4.75
N LEU A 233 20.30 -11.41 -3.53
CA LEU A 233 19.69 -12.72 -3.28
C LEU A 233 18.23 -12.54 -2.84
N TRP A 234 17.34 -13.35 -3.42
CA TRP A 234 15.96 -13.50 -3.00
C TRP A 234 15.80 -14.75 -2.14
N GLY A 235 15.29 -14.58 -0.92
CA GLY A 235 15.04 -15.67 0.02
C GLY A 235 13.56 -16.01 0.12
N ASP A 236 13.19 -17.27 -0.08
CA ASP A 236 11.82 -17.73 0.14
C ASP A 236 11.75 -19.11 0.82
N TRP A 237 10.67 -19.35 1.57
CA TRP A 237 10.32 -20.69 2.02
C TRP A 237 9.38 -21.36 1.00
N PRO A 238 9.35 -22.70 0.92
CA PRO A 238 8.38 -23.44 0.10
C PRO A 238 6.96 -23.37 0.72
N ARG A 239 6.41 -22.16 0.79
CA ARG A 239 5.19 -21.78 1.51
C ARG A 239 3.99 -22.68 1.17
N CYS A 240 3.75 -22.94 -0.11
CA CYS A 240 2.68 -23.83 -0.57
C CYS A 240 2.83 -25.26 -0.03
N GLN A 241 4.05 -25.81 -0.03
CA GLN A 241 4.29 -27.16 0.47
C GLN A 241 4.07 -27.24 1.99
N LEU A 242 4.56 -26.26 2.74
CA LEU A 242 4.39 -26.20 4.19
C LEU A 242 2.90 -26.13 4.58
N ARG A 243 2.12 -25.24 3.94
CA ARG A 243 0.67 -25.12 4.21
C ARG A 243 -0.10 -26.38 3.83
N ARG A 244 0.14 -26.92 2.62
CA ARG A 244 -0.57 -28.11 2.14
C ARG A 244 -0.25 -29.34 2.99
N SER A 245 1.01 -29.53 3.37
CA SER A 245 1.42 -30.62 4.25
C SER A 245 0.75 -30.50 5.63
N PHE A 246 0.72 -29.29 6.19
CA PHE A 246 0.04 -29.04 7.46
C PHE A 246 -1.48 -29.31 7.38
N ILE A 247 -2.15 -28.82 6.34
CA ILE A 247 -3.59 -29.08 6.15
C ILE A 247 -3.88 -30.56 5.91
N ARG A 248 -3.06 -31.26 5.13
CA ARG A 248 -3.18 -32.71 4.93
C ARG A 248 -3.07 -33.44 6.27
N LEU A 249 -2.07 -33.08 7.09
CA LEU A 249 -1.94 -33.63 8.44
C LEU A 249 -3.21 -33.35 9.28
N LEU A 250 -3.69 -32.11 9.34
CA LEU A 250 -4.88 -31.79 10.13
C LEU A 250 -6.11 -32.58 9.68
N ARG A 251 -6.28 -32.80 8.37
CA ARG A 251 -7.41 -33.57 7.81
C ARG A 251 -7.34 -35.06 8.12
N THR A 252 -6.17 -35.60 8.47
CA THR A 252 -6.04 -36.99 8.94
C THR A 252 -6.22 -37.12 10.45
N GLN A 253 -6.33 -36.00 11.18
CA GLN A 253 -6.50 -36.04 12.64
C GLN A 253 -7.96 -36.19 13.03
N THR A 254 -8.17 -36.90 14.13
CA THR A 254 -9.47 -36.99 14.78
C THR A 254 -9.56 -35.90 15.83
N VAL A 255 -10.65 -35.13 15.81
CA VAL A 255 -10.97 -34.15 16.85
C VAL A 255 -12.19 -34.63 17.60
N THR A 256 -12.06 -34.81 18.91
CA THR A 256 -13.21 -34.99 19.80
C THR A 256 -13.44 -33.71 20.58
N ILE A 257 -14.72 -33.37 20.74
CA ILE A 257 -15.15 -32.23 21.54
C ILE A 257 -15.99 -32.80 22.67
N GLY A 258 -15.41 -32.82 23.86
CA GLY A 258 -16.08 -33.22 25.09
C GLY A 258 -16.64 -31.99 25.81
N SER A 259 -17.78 -32.18 26.48
CA SER A 259 -18.15 -31.32 27.61
C SER A 259 -17.94 -32.16 28.86
N PRO A 260 -17.09 -31.74 29.81
CA PRO A 260 -17.06 -32.36 31.12
C PRO A 260 -18.44 -32.09 31.73
N GLN A 261 -19.18 -33.18 31.97
CA GLN A 261 -20.56 -33.24 32.46
C GLN A 261 -21.65 -33.04 31.40
N SER A 262 -22.14 -34.17 30.90
CA SER A 262 -23.57 -34.34 30.63
C SER A 262 -24.04 -35.44 31.60
N GLU A 263 -24.17 -35.08 32.88
CA GLU A 263 -25.01 -35.87 33.78
C GLU A 263 -26.46 -35.64 33.34
N GLU A 264 -27.13 -36.75 33.00
CA GLU A 264 -28.54 -36.89 32.65
C GLU A 264 -29.07 -35.94 31.56
N HIS A 265 -29.31 -36.51 30.38
CA HIS A 265 -30.27 -35.95 29.43
C HIS A 265 -31.61 -35.69 30.17
N GLN A 266 -31.87 -34.44 30.56
CA GLN A 266 -33.25 -33.99 30.72
C GLN A 266 -33.98 -34.35 29.43
N PRO A 267 -35.19 -34.94 29.50
CA PRO A 267 -35.94 -35.28 28.30
C PRO A 267 -36.02 -34.04 27.44
N VAL A 268 -35.54 -34.14 26.20
CA VAL A 268 -35.52 -33.05 25.22
C VAL A 268 -36.88 -32.38 25.27
N SER A 269 -36.93 -31.19 25.90
CA SER A 269 -38.14 -30.37 25.90
C SER A 269 -38.55 -30.26 24.43
N ARG A 270 -39.82 -30.60 24.15
CA ARG A 270 -40.43 -30.52 22.82
C ARG A 270 -39.80 -29.36 22.06
N GLN A 271 -39.18 -29.65 20.92
CA GLN A 271 -38.65 -28.61 20.04
C GLN A 271 -39.75 -27.58 19.83
N ASP A 272 -39.63 -26.42 20.48
CA ASP A 272 -40.58 -25.33 20.31
C ASP A 272 -40.58 -24.99 18.83
N VAL A 273 -41.75 -25.17 18.21
CA VAL A 273 -41.92 -24.91 16.78
C VAL A 273 -41.63 -23.44 16.54
N GLN A 274 -40.43 -23.16 16.05
CA GLN A 274 -40.01 -21.78 15.77
C GLN A 274 -40.86 -21.21 14.62
N THR A 275 -41.51 -20.10 14.91
CA THR A 275 -42.26 -19.33 13.92
C THR A 275 -41.32 -18.81 12.81
N ARG A 276 -41.89 -18.49 11.64
CA ARG A 276 -41.13 -17.90 10.52
C ARG A 276 -40.42 -16.59 10.92
N SER A 277 -40.99 -15.81 11.82
CA SER A 277 -40.39 -14.59 12.36
C SER A 277 -39.23 -14.88 13.31
N GLN A 278 -39.29 -15.92 14.14
CA GLN A 278 -38.19 -16.34 15.00
C GLN A 278 -36.99 -16.89 14.21
N ARG A 279 -37.23 -17.54 13.07
CA ARG A 279 -36.16 -17.96 12.14
C ARG A 279 -35.59 -16.84 11.28
N ALA A 280 -36.26 -15.69 11.19
CA ALA A 280 -35.80 -14.55 10.41
C ALA A 280 -34.64 -13.83 11.12
N HIS A 281 -33.44 -14.40 11.01
CA HIS A 281 -32.18 -13.99 11.66
C HIS A 281 -31.75 -12.52 11.40
N TRP A 282 -32.36 -11.87 10.40
CA TRP A 282 -32.05 -10.50 10.01
C TRP A 282 -32.68 -9.43 10.92
N ARG A 283 -33.58 -9.81 11.84
CA ARG A 283 -34.27 -8.86 12.74
C ARG A 283 -33.61 -8.68 14.09
N LEU A 284 -32.66 -9.54 14.47
CA LEU A 284 -31.94 -9.37 15.73
C LEU A 284 -30.93 -8.23 15.59
N SER A 285 -30.98 -7.29 16.53
CA SER A 285 -29.95 -6.28 16.73
C SER A 285 -28.61 -6.96 17.06
N TRP A 286 -27.51 -6.22 16.95
CA TRP A 286 -26.20 -6.75 17.31
C TRP A 286 -26.13 -7.18 18.78
N ASP A 287 -26.72 -6.39 19.68
CA ASP A 287 -26.76 -6.68 21.11
C ASP A 287 -27.58 -7.94 21.42
N GLU A 288 -28.71 -8.14 20.74
CA GLU A 288 -29.51 -9.35 20.88
C GLU A 288 -28.76 -10.60 20.39
N ARG A 289 -27.96 -10.47 19.32
CA ARG A 289 -27.11 -11.58 18.85
C ARG A 289 -26.00 -11.89 19.86
N MET A 290 -25.34 -10.86 20.39
CA MET A 290 -24.30 -11.02 21.41
C MET A 290 -24.87 -11.63 22.68
N ALA A 291 -26.02 -11.16 23.18
CA ALA A 291 -26.68 -11.71 24.35
C ALA A 291 -27.11 -13.18 24.15
N ARG A 292 -27.62 -13.54 22.96
CA ARG A 292 -27.99 -14.92 22.65
C ARG A 292 -26.78 -15.86 22.52
N ASN A 293 -25.67 -15.37 21.96
CA ASN A 293 -24.43 -16.14 21.80
C ASN A 293 -23.51 -16.02 23.03
N ALA A 294 -23.87 -15.20 24.02
CA ALA A 294 -23.06 -14.98 25.21
C ALA A 294 -22.99 -16.29 25.98
N ARG A 295 -21.77 -16.80 26.12
CA ARG A 295 -21.51 -17.95 26.95
C ARG A 295 -21.64 -17.52 28.41
N LEU A 296 -22.50 -18.20 29.17
CA LEU A 296 -22.64 -17.96 30.60
C LEU A 296 -21.29 -18.19 31.29
N ALA A 297 -20.95 -17.35 32.27
CA ALA A 297 -19.72 -17.51 33.05
C ALA A 297 -19.64 -18.88 33.77
N THR A 298 -20.80 -19.50 34.00
CA THR A 298 -20.96 -20.81 34.63
C THR A 298 -21.00 -21.98 33.64
N ALA A 299 -20.89 -21.72 32.32
CA ALA A 299 -20.93 -22.79 31.32
C ALA A 299 -19.68 -23.67 31.40
N SER A 300 -19.86 -24.99 31.44
CA SER A 300 -18.77 -25.97 31.46
C SER A 300 -17.74 -25.70 30.36
N SER A 301 -16.45 -25.82 30.69
CA SER A 301 -15.35 -25.71 29.72
C SER A 301 -15.51 -26.75 28.62
N LEU A 302 -15.41 -26.35 27.36
CA LEU A 302 -15.30 -27.33 26.28
C LEU A 302 -13.90 -27.93 26.32
N GLU A 303 -13.82 -29.25 26.38
CA GLU A 303 -12.60 -29.99 26.21
C GLU A 303 -12.46 -30.38 24.74
N ILE A 304 -11.38 -29.95 24.09
CA ILE A 304 -11.10 -30.30 22.70
C ILE A 304 -9.86 -31.18 22.71
N THR A 305 -10.03 -32.44 22.31
CA THR A 305 -8.90 -33.38 22.16
C THR A 305 -8.62 -33.59 20.68
N ILE A 306 -7.37 -33.38 20.28
CA ILE A 306 -6.90 -33.61 18.92
C ILE A 306 -5.93 -34.78 18.94
N TYR A 307 -6.31 -35.88 18.29
CA TYR A 307 -5.50 -37.09 18.21
C TYR A 307 -4.52 -37.05 17.04
N GLY A 308 -3.42 -37.80 17.15
CA GLY A 308 -2.46 -38.03 16.06
C GLY A 308 -1.57 -36.84 15.68
N LEU A 309 -1.55 -35.78 16.51
CA LEU A 309 -0.59 -34.69 16.36
C LEU A 309 0.84 -35.17 16.66
N PRO A 310 1.82 -34.82 15.82
CA PRO A 310 3.23 -35.07 16.13
C PRO A 310 3.64 -34.42 17.46
N ALA A 311 4.46 -35.12 18.25
CA ALA A 311 4.81 -34.71 19.61
C ALA A 311 5.38 -33.28 19.69
N ALA A 312 6.27 -32.91 18.76
CA ALA A 312 6.84 -31.56 18.71
C ALA A 312 5.77 -30.47 18.50
N LEU A 313 4.77 -30.75 17.67
CA LEU A 313 3.66 -29.83 17.41
C LEU A 313 2.71 -29.76 18.62
N ALA A 314 2.39 -30.91 19.22
CA ALA A 314 1.56 -30.98 20.42
C ALA A 314 2.18 -30.17 21.58
N GLN A 315 3.49 -30.34 21.83
CA GLN A 315 4.23 -29.58 22.84
C GLN A 315 4.20 -28.07 22.56
N TYR A 316 4.37 -27.66 21.31
CA TYR A 316 4.31 -26.25 20.93
C TYR A 316 2.94 -25.63 21.24
N VAL A 317 1.85 -26.30 20.84
CA VAL A 317 0.48 -25.85 21.11
C VAL A 317 0.19 -25.82 22.62
N HIS A 318 0.60 -26.85 23.37
CA HIS A 318 0.40 -26.93 24.82
C HIS A 318 1.19 -25.87 25.59
N SER A 319 2.35 -25.46 25.08
CA SER A 319 3.20 -24.47 25.75
C SER A 319 2.63 -23.05 25.73
N GLY A 320 1.47 -22.82 25.10
CA GLY A 320 0.89 -21.49 24.95
C GLY A 320 1.75 -20.54 24.11
N LYS A 321 2.80 -21.05 23.44
CA LYS A 321 3.70 -20.28 22.58
C LYS A 321 3.15 -20.05 21.18
N VAL A 322 1.89 -20.41 20.95
CA VAL A 322 1.15 -19.91 19.80
C VAL A 322 1.10 -18.39 19.98
N PRO A 323 1.70 -17.60 19.08
CA PRO A 323 1.74 -16.15 19.25
C PRO A 323 0.31 -15.64 19.43
N ALA A 324 0.00 -15.12 20.61
CA ALA A 324 -1.16 -14.29 20.84
C ALA A 324 -0.93 -12.98 20.07
N ALA A 325 -1.88 -12.61 19.22
CA ALA A 325 -1.95 -11.30 18.60
C ALA A 325 -2.87 -10.40 19.42
#